data_AF-A0A960A0Z1-F1
#
_entry.id   AF-A0A960A0Z1-F1
#
_cell.length_a   1.000
_cell.length_b   1.000
_cell.length_c   1.000
_cell.angle_alpha   90.00
_cell.angle_beta   90.00
_cell.angle_gamma   90.00
#
_symmetry.space_group_name_H-M   'P 1'
#
loop_
_entity.id
_entity.type
_entity.pdbx_description
1 polymer ?
#
loop_
_entity_poly.entity_id
_entity_poly.type
_entity_poly.pdbx_seq_one_letter_code
_entity_poly.pdbx_strand_id
1 'polypeptide(L)'
;MAAGVAAVAVAGSLWFSNDAGFIPCHLCWLQREVMYPLAFLLVAVAIVRRWWLTLAAAVLPLIGAGISARHVWVEAHPDDESAACRVGVPCSVKWIDEFGYITIPVLAGTAFVLVALLLVASGLVQRRQGAPR
;
A
#
# COMPACT_ATOMS: atom_id res chain seq x y z
N MET A 1 10.24 1.85 13.40
CA MET A 1 9.03 1.02 13.27
C MET A 1 8.42 1.12 11.87
N ALA A 2 8.02 2.30 11.37
CA ALA A 2 7.45 2.45 10.01
C ALA A 2 8.36 1.95 8.86
N ALA A 3 9.66 2.24 8.90
CA ALA A 3 10.61 1.74 7.89
C ALA A 3 10.78 0.21 7.93
N GLY A 4 10.61 -0.41 9.10
CA GLY A 4 10.65 -1.87 9.25
C GLY A 4 9.44 -2.54 8.60
N VAL A 5 8.25 -1.96 8.78
CA VAL A 5 7.02 -2.44 8.11
C VAL A 5 7.15 -2.32 6.59
N ALA A 6 7.66 -1.18 6.10
CA ALA A 6 7.88 -0.98 4.67
C ALA A 6 8.93 -1.94 4.09
N ALA A 7 10.03 -2.19 4.80
CA ALA A 7 11.06 -3.13 4.37
C ALA A 7 10.54 -4.58 4.31
N VAL A 8 9.77 -5.00 5.31
CA VAL A 8 9.15 -6.34 5.34
C VAL A 8 8.10 -6.48 4.23
N ALA A 9 7.29 -5.45 3.96
CA ALA A 9 6.33 -5.45 2.87
C ALA A 9 6.99 -5.52 1.48
N VAL A 10 8.10 -4.79 1.28
CA VAL A 10 8.88 -4.84 0.03
C VAL A 10 9.52 -6.22 -0.14
N ALA A 11 10.16 -6.76 0.90
CA ALA A 11 10.78 -8.08 0.89
C ALA A 11 9.74 -9.20 0.62
N GLY A 12 8.56 -9.12 1.25
CA GLY A 12 7.44 -10.01 0.99
C GLY A 12 6.97 -9.93 -0.46
N SER A 13 6.82 -8.73 -1.02
CA SER A 13 6.41 -8.55 -2.43
C SER A 13 7.43 -9.13 -3.42
N LEU A 14 8.72 -9.05 -3.10
CA LEU A 14 9.79 -9.58 -3.96
C LEU A 14 9.82 -11.11 -3.92
N TRP A 15 9.62 -11.71 -2.74
CA TRP A 15 9.59 -13.15 -2.57
C TRP A 15 8.42 -13.80 -3.31
N PHE A 16 7.22 -13.22 -3.21
CA PHE A 16 6.05 -13.67 -3.97
C PHE A 16 6.22 -13.51 -5.49
N SER A 17 7.02 -12.55 -5.95
CA SER A 17 7.25 -12.29 -7.38
C SER A 17 8.35 -13.16 -8.02
N ASN A 18 9.30 -13.68 -7.24
CA ASN A 18 10.49 -14.37 -7.78
C ASN A 18 10.42 -15.90 -7.67
N ASP A 19 9.76 -16.43 -6.63
CA ASP A 19 9.71 -17.88 -6.38
C ASP A 19 8.31 -18.50 -6.56
N ALA A 20 7.22 -17.73 -6.46
CA ALA A 20 5.85 -18.27 -6.48
C ALA A 20 5.14 -18.25 -7.85
N GLY A 21 5.72 -17.60 -8.88
CA GLY A 21 5.17 -17.62 -10.25
C GLY A 21 3.83 -16.90 -10.47
N PHE A 22 3.37 -16.10 -9.51
CA PHE A 22 2.13 -15.32 -9.65
C PHE A 22 2.32 -14.16 -10.62
N ILE A 23 1.62 -14.19 -11.75
CA ILE A 23 1.61 -13.09 -12.71
C ILE A 23 0.67 -12.00 -12.16
N PRO A 24 1.18 -10.82 -11.77
CA PRO A 24 0.36 -9.78 -11.18
C PRO A 24 -0.58 -9.18 -12.23
N CYS A 25 -1.83 -8.93 -11.84
CA CYS A 25 -2.76 -8.18 -12.68
C CYS A 25 -2.38 -6.68 -12.73
N HIS A 26 -2.98 -5.93 -13.65
CA HIS A 26 -2.70 -4.51 -13.82
C HIS A 26 -2.97 -3.68 -12.54
N LEU A 27 -4.02 -4.01 -11.77
CA LEU A 27 -4.32 -3.34 -10.50
C LEU A 27 -3.29 -3.66 -9.40
N CYS A 28 -2.84 -4.91 -9.30
CA CYS A 28 -1.75 -5.29 -8.39
C CYS A 28 -0.45 -4.58 -8.76
N TRP A 29 -0.16 -4.40 -10.05
CA TRP A 29 0.99 -3.64 -10.51
C TRP A 29 0.92 -2.18 -10.04
N LEU A 30 -0.24 -1.52 -10.20
CA LEU A 30 -0.45 -0.16 -9.71
C LEU A 30 -0.28 -0.04 -8.19
N GLN A 31 -0.72 -1.04 -7.40
CA GLN A 31 -0.49 -1.04 -5.95
C GLN A 31 1.00 -1.12 -5.60
N ARG A 32 1.77 -1.92 -6.36
CA ARG A 32 3.22 -2.08 -6.21
C ARG A 32 3.98 -0.80 -6.54
N GLU A 33 3.63 -0.13 -7.64
CA GLU A 33 4.23 1.15 -8.07
C GLU A 33 3.99 2.28 -7.05
N VAL A 34 2.94 2.20 -6.23
CA VAL A 34 2.71 3.16 -5.13
C VAL A 34 3.51 2.77 -3.87
N MET A 35 3.62 1.47 -3.57
CA MET A 35 4.28 1.00 -2.35
C MET A 35 5.80 1.22 -2.35
N TYR A 36 6.44 1.10 -3.50
CA TYR A 36 7.89 1.26 -3.64
C TYR A 36 8.40 2.69 -3.38
N PRO A 37 7.90 3.74 -4.06
CA PRO A 37 8.29 5.11 -3.74
C PRO A 37 7.88 5.51 -2.32
N LEU A 38 6.77 4.96 -1.81
CA LEU A 38 6.37 5.17 -0.42
C LEU A 38 7.43 4.66 0.57
N ALA A 39 8.01 3.48 0.35
CA ALA A 39 9.06 2.95 1.22
C ALA A 39 10.29 3.90 1.28
N PHE A 40 10.73 4.43 0.14
CA PHE A 40 11.80 5.43 0.10
C PHE A 40 11.42 6.74 0.79
N LEU A 41 10.19 7.23 0.57
CA LEU A 41 9.68 8.45 1.19
C LEU A 41 9.64 8.32 2.73
N LEU A 42 9.24 7.16 3.25
CA LEU A 42 9.22 6.90 4.69
C LEU A 42 10.61 6.98 5.33
N VAL A 43 11.66 6.53 4.63
CA VAL A 43 13.05 6.66 5.09
C VAL A 43 13.45 8.13 5.15
N ALA A 44 13.14 8.91 4.11
CA ALA A 44 13.44 10.34 4.08
C ALA A 44 12.71 11.11 5.21
N VAL A 45 11.43 10.82 5.44
CA VAL A 45 10.64 11.42 6.53
C VAL A 45 11.23 11.07 7.90
N ALA A 46 11.71 9.84 8.08
CA ALA A 46 12.32 9.40 9.33
C ALA A 46 13.64 10.15 9.65
N ILE A 47 14.39 10.58 8.63
CA ILE A 47 15.63 11.35 8.80
C ILE A 47 15.32 12.83 9.05
N VAL A 48 14.45 13.44 8.23
CA VAL A 48 14.21 14.89 8.25
C VAL A 48 13.37 15.33 9.45
N ARG A 49 12.46 14.48 9.95
CA ARG A 49 11.63 14.71 11.16
C ARG A 49 10.94 16.08 11.19
N ARG A 50 10.40 16.51 10.05
CA ARG A 50 9.55 17.70 9.95
C ARG A 50 8.09 17.28 9.91
N TRP A 51 7.27 17.89 10.77
CA TRP A 51 5.85 17.55 10.92
C TRP A 51 5.06 17.73 9.62
N TRP A 52 5.32 18.80 8.86
CA TRP A 52 4.61 19.09 7.61
C TRP A 52 4.97 18.10 6.49
N LEU A 53 6.25 17.68 6.40
CA LEU A 53 6.68 16.63 5.48
C LEU A 53 6.07 15.28 5.83
N THR A 54 5.99 14.97 7.14
CA THR A 54 5.40 13.73 7.64
C THR A 54 3.91 13.64 7.29
N LEU A 55 3.16 14.75 7.43
CA LEU A 55 1.76 14.82 7.05
C LEU A 55 1.56 14.77 5.53
N ALA A 56 2.41 15.44 4.75
CA ALA A 56 2.36 15.37 3.30
C ALA A 56 2.60 13.94 2.78
N ALA A 57 3.51 13.19 3.41
CA ALA A 57 3.77 11.80 3.07
C ALA A 57 2.59 10.86 3.33
N ALA A 58 1.62 11.24 4.17
CA ALA A 58 0.43 10.45 4.45
C ALA A 58 -0.57 10.40 3.27
N VAL A 59 -0.44 11.30 2.28
CA VAL A 59 -1.30 11.30 1.08
C VAL A 59 -1.07 10.07 0.22
N LEU A 60 0.20 9.66 0.06
CA LEU A 60 0.57 8.56 -0.82
C LEU A 60 0.01 7.18 -0.39
N PRO A 61 0.06 6.78 0.91
CA PRO A 61 -0.60 5.54 1.34
C PRO A 61 -2.13 5.62 1.25
N LEU A 62 -2.74 6.81 1.37
CA LEU A 62 -4.19 6.94 1.15
C LEU A 62 -4.58 6.63 -0.30
N ILE A 63 -3.77 7.05 -1.27
CA ILE A 63 -3.95 6.68 -2.68
C ILE A 63 -3.83 5.16 -2.86
N GLY A 64 -2.80 4.55 -2.25
CA GLY A 64 -2.61 3.09 -2.27
C GLY A 64 -3.80 2.32 -1.67
N ALA A 65 -4.36 2.82 -0.56
CA ALA A 65 -5.56 2.26 0.06
C ALA A 65 -6.80 2.39 -0.84
N GLY A 66 -6.95 3.50 -1.57
CA GLY A 66 -8.02 3.68 -2.55
C GLY A 66 -7.93 2.68 -3.71
N ILE A 67 -6.72 2.43 -4.23
CA ILE A 67 -6.49 1.42 -5.28
C ILE A 67 -6.79 0.02 -4.76
N SER A 68 -6.42 -0.30 -3.51
CA SER A 68 -6.77 -1.56 -2.85
C SER A 68 -8.28 -1.74 -2.74
N ALA A 69 -9.01 -0.72 -2.28
CA ALA A 69 -10.46 -0.77 -2.18
C ALA A 69 -11.13 -1.01 -3.55
N ARG A 70 -10.62 -0.38 -4.61
CA ARG A 70 -11.10 -0.64 -5.98
C ARG A 70 -10.83 -2.08 -6.41
N HIS A 71 -9.69 -2.66 -6.04
CA HIS A 71 -9.36 -4.03 -6.41
C HIS A 71 -10.29 -5.04 -5.71
N VAL A 72 -10.53 -4.87 -4.40
CA VAL A 72 -11.51 -5.69 -3.65
C VAL A 72 -12.91 -5.57 -4.25
N TRP A 73 -13.29 -4.37 -4.73
CA TRP A 73 -14.57 -4.19 -5.42
C TRP A 73 -14.65 -5.01 -6.71
N VAL A 74 -13.61 -4.99 -7.53
CA VAL A 74 -13.54 -5.75 -8.79
C VAL A 74 -13.47 -7.26 -8.55
N GLU A 75 -12.83 -7.70 -7.45
CA GLU A 75 -12.88 -9.11 -7.02
C GLU A 75 -14.31 -9.57 -6.66
N ALA A 76 -15.16 -8.67 -6.18
CA ALA A 76 -16.56 -8.96 -5.84
C ALA A 76 -17.53 -8.75 -7.03
N HIS A 77 -17.20 -7.84 -7.95
CA HIS A 77 -18.00 -7.49 -9.12
C HIS A 77 -17.13 -7.56 -10.39
N PRO A 78 -16.90 -8.76 -10.95
CA PRO A 78 -16.06 -8.95 -12.14
C PRO A 78 -16.52 -8.14 -13.36
N ASP A 79 -17.83 -7.85 -13.45
CA ASP A 79 -18.41 -7.06 -14.55
C ASP A 79 -17.90 -5.61 -14.59
N ASP A 80 -17.46 -5.08 -13.45
CA ASP A 80 -16.89 -3.73 -13.30
C ASP A 80 -15.39 -3.66 -13.64
N GLU A 81 -14.82 -4.74 -14.16
CA GLU A 81 -13.42 -4.82 -14.52
C GLU A 81 -13.09 -3.89 -15.70
N SER A 82 -12.02 -3.10 -15.55
CA SER A 82 -11.58 -2.15 -16.56
C SER A 82 -10.96 -2.86 -17.77
N ALA A 83 -11.02 -2.21 -18.95
CA ALA A 83 -10.44 -2.77 -20.18
C ALA A 83 -8.94 -3.10 -20.04
N ALA A 84 -8.21 -2.34 -19.21
CA ALA A 84 -6.79 -2.59 -18.92
C ALA A 84 -6.54 -3.90 -18.14
N CYS A 85 -7.48 -4.32 -17.30
CA CYS A 85 -7.40 -5.58 -16.57
C CYS A 85 -7.76 -6.81 -17.44
N ARG A 86 -8.53 -6.61 -18.52
CA ARG A 86 -8.88 -7.69 -19.48
C ARG A 86 -7.73 -8.07 -20.42
N VAL A 87 -6.69 -7.23 -20.51
CA VAL A 87 -5.49 -7.51 -21.30
C VAL A 87 -4.47 -8.21 -20.40
N GLY A 88 -4.45 -9.54 -20.44
CA GLY A 88 -3.57 -10.37 -19.62
C GLY A 88 -4.32 -11.15 -18.55
N VAL A 89 -3.85 -11.12 -17.30
CA VAL A 89 -4.49 -11.81 -16.18
C VAL A 89 -5.61 -10.93 -15.62
N PRO A 90 -6.87 -11.42 -15.54
CA PRO A 90 -7.98 -10.63 -15.04
C PRO A 90 -7.77 -10.20 -13.60
N CYS A 91 -8.17 -8.97 -13.29
CA CYS A 91 -8.08 -8.43 -11.92
C CYS A 91 -9.13 -9.03 -10.97
N SER A 92 -10.12 -9.75 -11.50
CA SER A 92 -11.12 -10.49 -10.73
C SER A 92 -10.63 -11.85 -10.20
N VAL A 93 -9.46 -12.33 -10.66
CA VAL A 93 -8.92 -13.62 -10.22
C VAL A 93 -8.27 -13.51 -8.85
N LYS A 94 -8.76 -14.30 -7.90
CA LYS A 94 -8.19 -14.43 -6.55
C LYS A 94 -7.15 -15.55 -6.52
N TRP A 95 -5.87 -15.19 -6.43
CA TRP A 95 -4.76 -16.15 -6.30
C TRP A 95 -4.61 -16.72 -4.89
N ILE A 96 -4.94 -15.92 -3.88
CA ILE A 96 -4.95 -16.27 -2.47
C ILE A 96 -6.32 -15.86 -1.94
N ASP A 97 -7.07 -16.80 -1.40
CA ASP A 97 -8.37 -16.59 -0.77
C ASP A 97 -8.46 -17.41 0.51
N GLU A 98 -7.60 -17.09 1.46
CA GLU A 98 -7.61 -17.74 2.76
C GLU A 98 -8.77 -17.17 3.58
N PHE A 99 -9.55 -18.03 4.23
CA PHE A 99 -10.74 -17.66 5.02
C PHE A 99 -11.86 -16.91 4.25
N GLY A 100 -11.82 -16.84 2.90
CA GLY A 100 -12.86 -16.20 2.08
C GLY A 100 -12.86 -14.66 2.08
N TYR A 101 -11.84 -14.04 2.69
CA TYR A 101 -11.69 -12.59 2.81
C TYR A 101 -10.23 -12.12 2.73
N ILE A 102 -9.25 -12.97 3.07
CA ILE A 102 -7.84 -12.60 3.04
C ILE A 102 -7.33 -12.77 1.61
N THR A 103 -7.57 -11.74 0.80
CA THR A 103 -6.98 -11.62 -0.55
C THR A 103 -5.76 -10.72 -0.53
N ILE A 104 -4.92 -10.84 -1.55
CA ILE A 104 -3.73 -10.00 -1.76
C ILE A 104 -4.04 -8.49 -1.65
N PRO A 105 -5.09 -7.94 -2.30
CA PRO A 105 -5.41 -6.53 -2.13
C PRO A 105 -5.84 -6.14 -0.73
N VAL A 106 -6.52 -7.02 0.01
CA VAL A 106 -6.89 -6.75 1.41
C VAL A 106 -5.64 -6.62 2.26
N LEU A 107 -4.68 -7.53 2.12
CA LEU A 107 -3.39 -7.45 2.81
C LEU A 107 -2.64 -6.15 2.46
N ALA A 108 -2.55 -5.79 1.18
CA ALA A 108 -1.94 -4.53 0.75
C ALA A 108 -2.67 -3.29 1.32
N GLY A 109 -4.00 -3.30 1.30
CA GLY A 109 -4.84 -2.25 1.85
C GLY A 109 -4.60 -2.03 3.35
N THR A 110 -4.53 -3.11 4.13
CA THR A 110 -4.22 -3.02 5.57
C THR A 110 -2.84 -2.40 5.82
N ALA A 111 -1.83 -2.77 5.03
CA ALA A 111 -0.50 -2.17 5.13
C ALA A 111 -0.52 -0.66 4.84
N PHE A 112 -1.21 -0.23 3.79
CA PHE A 112 -1.36 1.20 3.46
C PHE A 112 -2.07 1.98 4.57
N VAL A 113 -3.17 1.45 5.11
CA VAL A 113 -3.90 2.08 6.21
C VAL A 113 -3.03 2.21 7.45
N LEU A 114 -2.31 1.15 7.82
CA LEU A 114 -1.40 1.17 8.97
C LEU A 114 -0.29 2.22 8.79
N VAL A 115 0.31 2.30 7.60
CA VAL A 115 1.34 3.31 7.30
C VAL A 115 0.76 4.73 7.39
N ALA A 116 -0.43 4.97 6.84
CA ALA A 116 -1.09 6.27 6.89
C ALA A 116 -1.35 6.70 8.35
N LEU A 117 -1.88 5.80 9.19
CA LEU A 117 -2.15 6.06 10.60
C LEU A 117 -0.86 6.39 11.38
N LEU A 118 0.21 5.62 11.15
CA LEU A 118 1.51 5.86 11.79
C LEU A 118 2.13 7.20 11.37
N LEU A 119 1.99 7.60 10.10
CA LEU A 119 2.44 8.90 9.62
C LEU A 119 1.65 10.06 10.24
N VAL A 120 0.32 9.95 10.30
CA VAL A 120 -0.51 10.98 10.95
C VAL A 120 -0.16 11.09 12.43
N ALA A 121 -0.09 9.97 13.16
CA ALA A 121 0.26 9.98 14.58
C ALA A 121 1.65 10.60 14.82
N SER A 122 2.66 10.20 14.05
CA SER A 122 4.02 10.76 14.18
C SER A 122 4.09 12.23 13.78
N GLY A 123 3.35 12.67 12.77
CA GLY A 123 3.25 14.07 12.37
C GLY A 123 2.62 14.95 13.45
N LEU A 124 1.55 14.46 14.11
CA LEU A 124 0.90 15.15 15.23
C LEU A 124 1.84 15.26 16.44
N VAL A 125 2.60 14.21 16.75
CA VAL A 125 3.59 14.22 17.84
C VAL A 125 4.71 15.23 17.55
N GLN A 126 5.26 15.23 16.33
CA GLN A 126 6.28 16.21 15.92
C GLN A 126 5.76 17.65 15.97
N ARG A 127 4.50 17.88 15.55
CA ARG A 127 3.88 19.20 15.61
C ARG A 127 3.77 19.73 17.04
N ARG A 128 3.46 18.86 18.01
CA ARG A 128 3.44 19.20 19.44
C ARG A 128 4.82 19.55 19.99
N GLN A 129 5.87 18.87 19.54
CA GLN A 129 7.25 19.13 19.98
C GLN A 129 7.82 20.43 19.40
N GLY A 130 7.33 20.88 18.25
CA GLY A 130 7.77 22.12 17.59
C GLY A 130 6.99 23.39 17.95
N ALA A 131 5.97 23.31 18.83
CA ALA A 131 5.24 24.49 19.28
C ALA A 131 6.07 25.28 20.32
N PRO A 132 6.23 26.61 20.19
CA PRO A 132 6.90 27.41 21.22
C PRO A 132 6.14 27.29 22.54
N ARG A 133 6.88 27.04 23.63
CA ARG A 133 6.34 26.99 25.00
C ARG A 133 5.85 28.35 25.46
#